data_AF-A0A6G2PRF1-F1
#
_entry.id   AF-A0A6G2PRF1-F1
#
_cell.length_a   1.000
_cell.length_b   1.000
_cell.length_c   1.000
_cell.angle_alpha   90.00
_cell.angle_beta   90.00
_cell.angle_gamma   90.00
#
_symmetry.space_group_name_H-M   'P 1'
#
loop_
_entity.id
_entity.type
_entity.pdbx_description
1 polymer ?
#
loop_
_entity_poly.entity_id
_entity_poly.type
_entity_poly.pdbx_seq_one_letter_code
_entity_poly.pdbx_strand_id
1 'polypeptide(L)' 'MLHLAAALDLADHPGTGPRTELVRLAEHGRLDFVTLDGPGGRPGPETLDLVSAMAAATRR' A
#
# COMPACT_ATOMS: atom_id res chain seq x y z
N MET A 1 -9.87 21.30 -2.85
CA MET A 1 -8.89 20.62 -1.98
C MET A 1 -7.95 19.83 -2.86
N LEU A 2 -6.68 19.70 -2.47
CA LEU A 2 -5.66 18.90 -3.15
C LEU A 2 -5.47 17.60 -2.36
N HIS A 3 -5.47 16.46 -3.05
CA HIS A 3 -5.11 15.17 -2.46
C HIS A 3 -3.79 14.67 -3.04
N LEU A 4 -2.93 14.13 -2.18
CA LEU A 4 -1.63 13.59 -2.57
C LEU A 4 -1.62 12.08 -2.37
N ALA A 5 -1.08 11.36 -3.35
CA ALA A 5 -0.99 9.90 -3.32
C ALA A 5 0.41 9.43 -3.71
N ALA A 6 0.78 8.24 -3.24
CA ALA A 6 1.98 7.52 -3.67
C ALA A 6 1.62 6.20 -4.33
N ALA A 7 2.26 5.90 -5.46
CA ALA A 7 2.22 4.58 -6.08
C ALA A 7 3.32 3.70 -5.49
N LEU A 8 2.96 2.49 -5.07
CA LEU A 8 3.84 1.52 -4.43
C LEU A 8 4.16 0.38 -5.39
N ASP A 9 5.01 0.69 -6.37
CA ASP A 9 5.33 -0.19 -7.49
C ASP A 9 6.50 -1.10 -7.11
N LEU A 10 6.18 -2.23 -6.46
CA LEU A 10 7.15 -3.23 -5.98
C LEU A 10 7.04 -4.53 -6.79
N ALA A 11 7.12 -4.42 -8.11
CA ALA A 11 7.00 -5.54 -9.05
C ALA A 11 8.03 -6.67 -8.77
N ASP A 12 9.22 -6.31 -8.28
CA ASP A 12 10.31 -7.28 -8.04
C ASP A 12 10.37 -7.81 -6.59
N HIS A 13 9.51 -7.34 -5.69
CA HIS A 13 9.55 -7.70 -4.26
C HIS A 13 8.22 -8.32 -3.81
N PRO A 14 8.00 -9.63 -4.02
CA PRO A 14 6.82 -10.32 -3.53
C PRO A 14 6.92 -10.46 -2.01
N GLY A 15 6.24 -9.57 -1.27
CA GLY A 15 6.28 -9.57 0.19
C GLY A 15 5.56 -8.37 0.81
N THR A 16 5.01 -8.57 2.00
CA THR A 16 4.29 -7.54 2.76
C THR A 16 5.23 -6.55 3.46
N GLY A 17 6.45 -6.98 3.84
CA GLY A 17 7.41 -6.16 4.60
C GLY A 17 7.82 -4.84 3.91
N PRO A 18 8.37 -4.87 2.69
CA PRO A 18 8.72 -3.63 1.98
C PRO A 18 7.52 -2.71 1.74
N ARG A 19 6.34 -3.29 1.51
CA ARG A 19 5.11 -2.52 1.31
C ARG A 19 4.65 -1.84 2.61
N THR A 20 4.74 -2.50 3.77
CA THR A 20 4.31 -1.90 5.04
C THR A 20 5.21 -0.75 5.48
N GLU A 21 6.51 -0.81 5.18
CA GLU A 21 7.43 0.31 5.41
C GLU A 21 7.09 1.53 4.54
N LEU A 22 6.83 1.32 3.25
CA LEU A 22 6.44 2.42 2.36
C LEU A 22 5.10 3.06 2.75
N VAL A 23 4.15 2.27 3.24
CA VAL A 23 2.86 2.79 3.72
C VAL A 23 3.03 3.61 4.99
N ARG A 24 3.93 3.19 5.90
CA ARG A 24 4.29 4.02 7.05
C ARG A 24 4.94 5.33 6.61
N LEU A 25 5.80 5.30 5.60
CA LEU A 25 6.39 6.52 5.06
C LEU A 25 5.33 7.45 4.46
N ALA A 26 4.38 6.90 3.70
CA ALA A 26 3.23 7.65 3.18
C ALA A 26 2.38 8.28 4.29
N GLU A 27 2.10 7.54 5.37
CA GLU A 27 1.38 8.06 6.54
C GLU A 27 2.15 9.21 7.21
N HIS A 28 3.47 9.04 7.42
CA HIS A 28 4.32 10.10 8.01
C HIS A 28 4.41 11.33 7.10
N GLY A 29 4.43 11.12 5.79
CA GLY A 29 4.34 12.17 4.77
C GLY A 29 2.95 12.81 4.64
N ARG A 30 1.97 12.34 5.41
CA ARG A 30 0.57 12.80 5.39
C ARG A 30 -0.09 12.69 4.02
N LEU A 31 0.27 11.66 3.26
CA LEU A 31 -0.42 11.34 2.01
C LEU A 31 -1.86 10.91 2.33
N ASP A 32 -2.77 11.19 1.41
CA ASP A 32 -4.17 10.81 1.57
C ASP A 32 -4.41 9.36 1.13
N PHE A 33 -3.66 8.89 0.13
CA PHE A 33 -3.87 7.59 -0.48
C PHE A 33 -2.55 6.92 -0.87
N VAL A 34 -2.59 5.59 -0.96
CA VAL A 34 -1.56 4.78 -1.61
C VAL A 34 -2.22 3.92 -2.69
N THR A 35 -1.59 3.83 -3.86
CA THR A 35 -2.02 2.91 -4.93
C THR A 35 -1.08 1.71 -4.98
N LEU A 36 -1.66 0.52 -5.14
CA LEU A 36 -0.93 -0.74 -5.19
C LEU A 36 -1.03 -1.33 -6.59
N ASP A 37 0.10 -1.77 -7.11
CA ASP A 37 0.15 -2.59 -8.30
C ASP A 37 -0.40 -3.97 -8.00
N GLY A 38 -1.51 -4.32 -8.65
CA GLY A 38 -2.11 -5.64 -8.57
C GLY A 38 -1.81 -6.46 -9.83
N PRO A 39 -1.86 -7.80 -9.75
CA PRO A 39 -1.91 -8.62 -10.95
C PRO A 39 -3.12 -8.17 -11.77
N GLY A 40 -2.91 -7.85 -13.06
CA GLY A 40 -3.97 -7.33 -13.93
C GLY A 40 -5.22 -8.23 -13.85
N GLY A 41 -6.34 -7.67 -13.36
CA GLY A 41 -7.54 -8.44 -13.08
C GLY A 41 -8.25 -7.97 -11.81
N ARG A 42 -9.22 -8.77 -11.35
CA ARG A 42 -9.92 -8.54 -10.08
C ARG A 42 -8.99 -8.88 -8.92
N PRO A 43 -8.86 -8.02 -7.89
CA PRO A 43 -8.08 -8.33 -6.70
C PRO A 43 -8.50 -9.65 -6.06
N GLY A 44 -7.52 -10.54 -5.84
CA GLY A 44 -7.71 -11.82 -5.14
C GLY A 44 -7.56 -11.68 -3.62
N PRO A 45 -7.77 -12.78 -2.86
CA PRO A 45 -7.62 -12.82 -1.41
C PRO A 45 -6.27 -12.30 -0.90
N GLU A 46 -5.19 -12.57 -1.64
CA GLU A 46 -3.84 -12.09 -1.34
C GLU A 46 -3.74 -10.56 -1.30
N THR A 47 -4.58 -9.86 -2.08
CA THR A 47 -4.65 -8.40 -2.04
C THR A 47 -5.31 -7.93 -0.75
N LEU A 48 -6.33 -8.64 -0.25
CA LEU A 48 -6.99 -8.30 1.01
C LEU A 48 -6.07 -8.53 2.21
N ASP A 49 -5.30 -9.62 2.21
CA ASP A 49 -4.30 -9.90 3.26
C ASP A 49 -3.23 -8.81 3.30
N LEU A 50 -2.73 -8.40 2.14
CA LEU A 50 -1.78 -7.30 2.01
C LEU A 50 -2.36 -5.98 2.56
N VAL A 51 -3.56 -5.59 2.13
CA VAL A 51 -4.21 -4.35 2.60
C VAL A 51 -4.48 -4.42 4.11
N SER A 52 -4.88 -5.57 4.64
CA SER A 52 -5.10 -5.77 6.07
C SER A 52 -3.81 -5.59 6.87
N ALA A 53 -2.69 -6.14 6.38
CA ALA A 53 -1.38 -5.94 7.01
C ALA A 53 -0.92 -4.48 6.96
N MET A 54 -1.18 -3.78 5.85
CA MET A 54 -0.89 -2.35 5.72
C MET A 54 -1.73 -1.51 6.68
N ALA A 55 -3.03 -1.77 6.77
CA ALA A 55 -3.94 -1.08 7.70
C ALA A 55 -3.55 -1.32 9.16
N ALA A 56 -3.09 -2.52 9.52
CA ALA A 56 -2.57 -2.80 10.85
C ALA A 56 -1.24 -2.09 11.16
N ALA A 57 -0.49 -1.70 10.13
CA ALA A 57 0.81 -1.04 10.26
C ALA A 57 0.71 0.49 10.36
N THR A 58 -0.45 1.08 10.09
CA THR A 58 -0.76 2.51 10.18
C THR A 58 -1.85 2.80 11.21
N ARG A 59 -2.09 4.08 11.49
CA ARG A 59 -3.09 4.58 12.43
C ARG A 59 -4.17 5.43 11.77
N ARG A 60 -4.00 5.78 10.50
CA ARG A 60 -4.92 6.61 9.73
C ARG A 60 -5.25 5.97 8.39
#